data_AF-A0A090WX02-F1
#
_entry.id   AF-A0A090WX02-F1
#
_cell.length_a   1.000
_cell.length_b   1.000
_cell.length_c   1.000
_cell.angle_alpha   90.00
_cell.angle_beta   90.00
_cell.angle_gamma   90.00
#
_symmetry.space_group_name_H-M   'P 1'
#
loop_
_entity.id
_entity.type
_entity.pdbx_description
1 polymer ?
#
loop_
_entity_poly.entity_id
_entity_poly.type
_entity_poly.pdbx_seq_one_letter_code
_entity_poly.pdbx_strand_id
1 'polypeptide(L)'
;MVAPMVANAPDGLYQLLQQLNGIFFIPIASIMLAGFFLKNISAMGAKVALFVGLTFYILTTFIFKVDIHFVHIWGIEFVLNLIVMFAVSYFYPPTQEMQQDNIVFVEMKTWKYTKPMAIMLCVVTVAIYVLLGNAS
;
A
#
# COMPACT_ATOMS: atom_id res chain seq x y z
N MET A 1 4.39 4.55 36.48
CA MET A 1 5.59 5.34 36.14
C MET A 1 6.28 4.73 34.90
N VAL A 2 5.60 4.75 33.74
CA VAL A 2 6.19 4.38 32.42
C VAL A 2 5.82 5.43 31.35
N ALA A 3 4.99 6.42 31.70
CA ALA A 3 4.52 7.47 30.82
C ALA A 3 5.58 8.46 30.27
N PRO A 4 6.70 8.79 30.96
CA PRO A 4 7.57 9.87 30.48
C PRO A 4 8.61 9.41 29.43
N MET A 5 8.73 8.10 29.16
CA MET A 5 9.61 7.60 28.08
C MET A 5 8.92 7.54 26.72
N VAL A 6 7.58 7.65 26.68
CA VAL A 6 6.79 7.69 25.43
C VAL A 6 6.50 9.14 25.00
N ALA A 7 6.45 10.08 25.94
CA ALA A 7 6.23 11.50 25.68
C ALA A 7 7.43 12.22 25.03
N ASN A 8 8.64 11.63 25.09
CA ASN A 8 9.84 12.08 24.35
C ASN A 8 10.14 11.21 23.11
N ALA A 9 9.31 10.20 22.83
CA ALA A 9 9.33 9.39 21.61
C ALA A 9 8.08 9.56 20.69
N PRO A 10 7.28 10.65 20.74
CA PRO A 10 6.00 10.70 20.03
C PRO A 10 6.16 10.62 18.50
N ASP A 11 7.24 11.21 17.96
CA ASP A 11 7.59 11.02 16.55
C ASP A 11 8.04 9.58 16.26
N GLY A 12 8.86 9.00 17.13
CA GLY A 12 9.40 7.65 16.95
C GLY A 12 8.35 6.54 17.04
N LEU A 13 7.40 6.62 17.99
CA LEU A 13 6.33 5.63 18.13
C LEU A 13 5.32 5.73 16.99
N TYR A 14 4.93 6.95 16.60
CA TYR A 14 4.04 7.15 15.46
C TYR A 14 4.70 6.65 14.16
N GLN A 15 5.97 6.98 13.93
CA GLN A 15 6.72 6.48 12.78
C GLN A 15 6.85 4.96 12.78
N LEU A 16 7.10 4.34 13.93
CA LEU A 16 7.14 2.88 14.05
C LEU A 16 5.78 2.25 13.70
N LEU A 17 4.67 2.79 14.24
CA LEU A 17 3.32 2.33 13.91
C LEU A 17 3.00 2.52 12.41
N GLN A 18 3.45 3.62 11.83
CA GLN A 18 3.28 3.90 10.41
C GLN A 18 4.10 2.92 9.55
N GLN A 19 5.36 2.68 9.90
CA GLN A 19 6.22 1.69 9.27
C GLN A 19 5.60 0.29 9.30
N LEU A 20 5.14 -0.16 10.47
CA LEU A 20 4.48 -1.45 10.62
C LEU A 20 3.24 -1.58 9.74
N ASN A 21 2.38 -0.55 9.71
CA ASN A 21 1.22 -0.54 8.83
C ASN A 21 1.60 -0.63 7.34
N GLY A 22 2.63 0.11 6.91
CA GLY A 22 3.07 0.08 5.52
C GLY A 22 3.62 -1.26 5.07
N ILE A 23 4.44 -1.92 5.90
CA ILE A 23 5.02 -3.25 5.58
C ILE A 23 3.94 -4.27 5.23
N PHE A 24 2.79 -4.23 5.90
CA PHE A 24 1.68 -5.14 5.59
C PHE A 24 0.81 -4.60 4.44
N PHE A 25 0.50 -3.31 4.47
CA PHE A 25 -0.45 -2.72 3.53
C PHE A 25 0.08 -2.67 2.10
N ILE A 26 1.38 -2.47 1.89
CA ILE A 26 1.95 -2.28 0.57
C ILE A 26 1.97 -3.56 -0.25
N PRO A 27 2.44 -4.71 0.27
CA PRO A 27 2.34 -5.95 -0.48
C PRO A 27 0.89 -6.35 -0.75
N ILE A 28 -0.03 -6.15 0.20
CA ILE A 28 -1.47 -6.41 0.01
C ILE A 28 -2.03 -5.51 -1.09
N ALA A 29 -1.76 -4.20 -1.04
CA ALA A 29 -2.20 -3.24 -2.05
C ALA A 29 -1.62 -3.58 -3.43
N SER A 30 -0.35 -4.02 -3.48
CA SER A 30 0.28 -4.49 -4.71
C SER A 30 -0.48 -5.69 -5.29
N ILE A 31 -0.72 -6.73 -4.49
CA ILE A 31 -1.44 -7.94 -4.93
C ILE A 31 -2.87 -7.61 -5.37
N MET A 32 -3.58 -6.76 -4.62
CA MET A 32 -4.94 -6.35 -4.96
C MET A 32 -4.96 -5.56 -6.28
N LEU A 33 -4.09 -4.57 -6.43
CA LEU A 33 -4.00 -3.79 -7.67
C LEU A 33 -3.66 -4.70 -8.84
N ALA A 34 -2.69 -5.59 -8.64
CA ALA A 34 -2.26 -6.53 -9.64
C ALA A 34 -3.41 -7.49 -9.99
N GLY A 35 -4.21 -7.98 -9.03
CA GLY A 35 -5.39 -8.80 -9.29
C GLY A 35 -6.52 -8.07 -10.04
N PHE A 36 -6.68 -6.76 -9.84
CA PHE A 36 -7.68 -5.97 -10.57
C PHE A 36 -7.25 -5.62 -11.99
N PHE A 37 -5.99 -5.24 -12.19
CA PHE A 37 -5.49 -4.71 -13.46
C PHE A 37 -4.80 -5.77 -14.33
N LEU A 38 -4.23 -6.82 -13.74
CA LEU A 38 -3.51 -7.88 -14.44
C LEU A 38 -4.33 -9.18 -14.37
N LYS A 39 -4.95 -9.53 -15.51
CA LYS A 39 -5.79 -10.73 -15.65
C LYS A 39 -5.07 -12.06 -15.42
N ASN A 40 -3.74 -12.08 -15.48
CA ASN A 40 -2.96 -13.32 -15.57
C ASN A 40 -1.99 -13.50 -14.39
N ILE A 41 -2.34 -13.00 -13.19
CA ILE A 41 -1.47 -13.22 -12.02
C ILE A 41 -1.72 -14.59 -11.44
N SER A 42 -0.64 -15.36 -11.27
CA SER A 42 -0.69 -16.64 -10.59
C SER A 42 -0.64 -16.47 -9.08
N ALA A 43 -1.34 -17.36 -8.37
CA ALA A 43 -1.28 -17.41 -6.90
C ALA A 43 0.17 -17.63 -6.39
N MET A 44 1.01 -18.30 -7.21
CA MET A 44 2.43 -18.45 -6.93
C MET A 44 3.18 -17.12 -7.05
N GLY A 45 2.90 -16.32 -8.08
CA GLY A 45 3.47 -14.98 -8.25
C GLY A 45 3.16 -14.07 -7.07
N ALA A 46 1.92 -14.05 -6.59
CA ALA A 46 1.54 -13.26 -5.41
C ALA A 46 2.28 -13.71 -4.13
N LYS A 47 2.42 -15.02 -3.91
CA LYS A 47 3.17 -15.57 -2.75
C LYS A 47 4.65 -15.23 -2.81
N VAL A 48 5.27 -15.38 -3.98
CA VAL A 48 6.70 -15.07 -4.16
C VAL A 48 6.93 -13.57 -4.00
N ALA A 49 6.07 -12.72 -4.58
CA ALA A 49 6.18 -11.28 -4.40
C ALA A 49 6.08 -10.86 -2.94
N LEU A 50 5.11 -11.37 -2.18
CA LEU A 50 5.03 -11.13 -0.73
C LEU A 50 6.33 -11.45 0.00
N PHE A 51 6.91 -12.62 -0.28
CA PHE A 51 8.15 -13.05 0.35
C PHE A 51 9.33 -12.15 -0.05
N VAL A 52 9.47 -11.84 -1.33
CA VAL A 52 10.55 -10.99 -1.86
C VAL A 52 10.41 -9.55 -1.36
N GLY A 53 9.20 -8.97 -1.34
CA GLY A 53 8.92 -7.63 -0.83
C GLY A 53 9.26 -7.51 0.65
N LEU A 54 8.80 -8.46 1.47
CA LEU A 54 9.11 -8.48 2.91
C LEU A 54 10.62 -8.65 3.17
N THR A 55 11.27 -9.53 2.41
CA THR A 55 12.74 -9.72 2.50
C THR A 55 13.45 -8.44 2.11
N PHE A 56 13.07 -7.83 0.98
CA PHE A 56 13.62 -6.56 0.52
C PHE A 56 13.49 -5.47 1.58
N TYR A 57 12.30 -5.31 2.16
CA TYR A 57 12.04 -4.33 3.21
C TYR A 57 12.95 -4.52 4.43
N ILE A 58 13.08 -5.77 4.92
CA ILE A 58 13.95 -6.09 6.06
C ILE A 58 15.41 -5.76 5.72
N LEU A 59 15.88 -6.14 4.53
CA LEU A 59 17.24 -5.83 4.08
C LEU A 59 17.46 -4.32 3.99
N THR A 60 16.53 -3.57 3.40
CA THR A 60 16.66 -2.11 3.24
C THR A 60 16.45 -1.33 4.54
N THR A 61 15.80 -1.91 5.54
CA THR A 61 15.56 -1.24 6.83
C THR A 61 16.68 -1.51 7.83
N PHE A 62 17.20 -2.74 7.86
CA PHE A 62 18.17 -3.16 8.88
C PHE A 62 19.60 -3.26 8.38
N ILE A 63 19.83 -3.55 7.09
CA ILE A 63 21.18 -3.80 6.54
C ILE A 63 21.68 -2.60 5.75
N PHE A 64 20.90 -2.13 4.79
CA PHE A 64 21.22 -0.92 4.05
C PHE A 64 20.71 0.27 4.85
N LYS A 65 21.58 1.00 5.54
CA LYS A 65 21.21 2.32 6.08
C LYS A 65 21.01 3.28 4.91
N VAL A 66 19.83 3.25 4.32
CA VAL A 66 19.44 4.22 3.29
C VAL A 66 18.79 5.40 4.02
N ASP A 67 19.41 6.57 3.95
CA ASP A 67 18.89 7.83 4.54
C ASP A 67 17.69 8.38 3.75
N ILE A 68 16.74 7.52 3.39
CA ILE A 68 15.49 7.89 2.71
C ILE A 68 14.29 7.60 3.60
N HIS A 69 13.28 8.48 3.51
CA HIS A 69 12.04 8.30 4.25
C HIS A 69 11.34 6.99 3.82
N PHE A 70 10.75 6.26 4.78
CA PHE A 70 10.12 4.94 4.54
C PHE A 70 9.08 4.95 3.42
N VAL A 71 8.41 6.09 3.16
CA VAL A 71 7.48 6.27 2.03
C VAL A 71 8.13 6.01 0.66
N HIS A 72 9.42 6.30 0.49
CA HIS A 72 10.13 5.98 -0.76
C HIS A 72 10.45 4.49 -0.85
N ILE A 73 10.86 3.87 0.26
CA ILE A 73 11.09 2.41 0.35
C ILE A 73 9.81 1.67 -0.02
N TRP A 74 8.69 2.13 0.50
CA TRP A 74 7.35 1.66 0.18
C TRP A 74 7.00 1.76 -1.30
N GLY A 75 7.31 2.87 -1.95
CA GLY A 75 7.10 3.04 -3.39
C GLY A 75 7.94 2.07 -4.21
N ILE A 76 9.21 1.87 -3.83
CA ILE A 76 10.11 0.91 -4.49
C ILE A 76 9.61 -0.52 -4.27
N GLU A 77 9.23 -0.86 -3.04
CA GLU A 77 8.68 -2.16 -2.67
C GLU A 77 7.41 -2.47 -3.46
N PHE A 78 6.53 -1.49 -3.64
CA PHE A 78 5.32 -1.62 -4.44
C PHE A 78 5.65 -1.98 -5.90
N VAL A 79 6.55 -1.22 -6.54
CA VAL A 79 6.95 -1.48 -7.93
C VAL A 79 7.67 -2.83 -8.06
N LEU A 80 8.54 -3.15 -7.10
CA LEU A 80 9.24 -4.43 -7.05
C LEU A 80 8.27 -5.60 -6.94
N ASN A 81 7.26 -5.50 -6.06
CA ASN A 81 6.21 -6.51 -5.93
C ASN A 81 5.47 -6.73 -7.26
N LEU A 82 5.11 -5.64 -7.96
CA LEU A 82 4.48 -5.74 -9.28
C LEU A 82 5.38 -6.45 -10.31
N ILE A 83 6.67 -6.11 -10.36
CA ILE A 83 7.63 -6.74 -11.27
C ILE A 83 7.78 -8.23 -10.96
N VAL A 84 7.91 -8.60 -9.68
CA VAL A 84 8.05 -10.00 -9.27
C VAL A 84 6.79 -10.79 -9.59
N MET A 85 5.60 -10.25 -9.28
CA MET A 85 4.34 -10.90 -9.65
C MET A 85 4.22 -11.09 -11.15
N PHE A 86 4.57 -10.07 -11.94
CA PHE A 86 4.52 -10.14 -13.40
C PHE A 86 5.52 -11.17 -13.95
N ALA A 87 6.77 -11.13 -13.51
CA ALA A 87 7.81 -12.06 -13.95
C ALA A 87 7.46 -13.52 -13.60
N VAL A 88 7.09 -13.79 -12.35
CA VAL A 88 6.73 -15.15 -11.92
C VAL A 88 5.47 -15.64 -12.63
N SER A 89 4.47 -14.78 -12.84
CA SER A 89 3.26 -15.15 -13.56
C SER A 89 3.49 -15.34 -15.06
N TYR A 90 4.53 -14.72 -15.63
CA TYR A 90 4.94 -14.96 -17.01
C TYR A 90 5.56 -16.36 -17.19
N PHE A 91 6.41 -16.80 -16.25
CA PHE A 91 7.02 -18.14 -16.29
C PHE A 91 6.08 -19.26 -15.81
N TYR A 92 5.25 -18.96 -14.82
CA TYR A 92 4.26 -19.86 -14.23
C TYR A 92 2.87 -19.23 -14.36
N PRO A 93 2.31 -19.24 -15.59
CA PRO A 93 0.96 -18.73 -15.81
C PRO A 93 -0.05 -19.51 -14.95
N PRO A 94 -1.09 -18.83 -14.43
CA PRO A 94 -2.12 -19.50 -13.65
C PRO A 94 -2.79 -20.61 -14.48
N THR A 95 -2.71 -21.85 -13.98
CA THR A 95 -3.25 -23.05 -14.67
C THR A 95 -4.76 -23.09 -14.68
N GLN A 96 -5.40 -22.36 -13.77
CA GLN A 96 -6.82 -22.10 -13.78
C GLN A 96 -6.99 -20.64 -14.19
N GLU A 97 -7.68 -20.39 -15.30
CA GLU A 97 -8.29 -19.08 -15.54
C GLU A 97 -8.96 -18.68 -14.23
N MET A 98 -8.72 -17.45 -13.74
CA MET A 98 -9.37 -16.96 -12.53
C MET A 98 -10.83 -17.36 -12.62
N GLN A 99 -11.23 -18.40 -11.86
CA GLN A 99 -12.58 -18.94 -11.94
C GLN A 99 -13.45 -17.80 -11.47
N GLN A 100 -14.04 -17.10 -12.43
CA GLN A 100 -15.03 -16.06 -12.19
C GLN A 100 -16.37 -16.73 -11.87
N ASP A 101 -16.33 -17.93 -11.29
CA ASP A 101 -17.47 -18.67 -10.81
C ASP A 101 -17.90 -17.98 -9.52
N ASN A 102 -18.88 -17.09 -9.66
CA ASN A 102 -19.60 -16.42 -8.59
C ASN A 102 -18.90 -15.20 -7.95
N ILE A 103 -18.40 -14.25 -8.74
CA ILE A 103 -18.43 -12.86 -8.25
C ILE A 103 -19.90 -12.47 -8.12
N VAL A 104 -20.43 -12.63 -6.91
CA VAL A 104 -21.61 -11.88 -6.48
C VAL A 104 -21.22 -10.43 -6.67
N PHE A 105 -21.71 -9.81 -7.75
CA PHE A 105 -21.60 -8.37 -7.95
C PHE A 105 -22.29 -7.74 -6.75
N VAL A 106 -21.51 -7.41 -5.73
CA VAL A 106 -21.95 -6.52 -4.67
C VAL A 106 -22.25 -5.23 -5.40
N GLU A 107 -23.53 -4.94 -5.63
CA GLU A 107 -23.94 -3.69 -6.26
C GLU A 107 -23.32 -2.55 -5.45
N MET A 108 -22.26 -1.96 -5.99
CA MET A 108 -21.66 -0.76 -5.43
C MET A 108 -22.56 0.42 -5.77
N LYS A 109 -23.76 0.44 -5.16
CA LYS A 109 -24.72 1.52 -5.32
C LYS A 109 -24.13 2.76 -4.65
N THR A 110 -23.68 3.70 -5.47
CA THR A 110 -23.20 4.99 -4.97
C THR A 110 -24.31 5.67 -4.18
N TRP A 111 -23.99 6.09 -2.96
CA TRP A 111 -24.90 6.85 -2.14
C TRP A 111 -25.26 8.17 -2.83
N LYS A 112 -26.52 8.61 -2.70
CA LYS A 112 -27.04 9.80 -3.39
C LYS A 112 -26.18 11.06 -3.20
N TYR A 113 -25.50 11.15 -2.06
CA TYR A 113 -24.65 12.29 -1.69
C TYR A 113 -23.15 12.04 -1.85
N THR A 114 -22.72 10.93 -2.48
CA THR A 114 -21.30 10.64 -2.70
C THR A 114 -20.61 11.77 -3.48
N LYS A 115 -21.23 12.26 -4.56
CA LYS A 115 -20.67 13.34 -5.39
C LYS A 115 -20.50 14.67 -4.63
N PRO A 116 -21.54 15.24 -3.98
CA PRO A 116 -21.38 16.48 -3.24
C PRO A 116 -20.43 16.33 -2.04
N MET A 117 -20.44 15.18 -1.36
CA MET A 117 -19.52 14.92 -0.25
C MET A 117 -18.05 14.85 -0.71
N ALA A 118 -17.78 14.18 -1.84
CA ALA A 118 -16.43 14.14 -2.42
C ALA A 118 -15.93 15.53 -2.82
N ILE A 119 -16.78 16.33 -3.47
CA ILE A 119 -16.43 17.72 -3.84
C ILE A 119 -16.14 18.55 -2.58
N MET A 120 -16.99 18.43 -1.55
CA MET A 120 -16.81 19.15 -0.29
C MET A 120 -15.47 18.76 0.38
N LEU A 121 -15.16 17.47 0.45
CA LEU A 121 -13.87 17.00 0.99
C LEU A 121 -12.68 17.56 0.20
N CYS A 122 -12.71 17.50 -1.13
CA CYS A 122 -11.64 18.07 -1.97
C CYS A 122 -11.47 19.58 -1.74
N VAL A 123 -12.57 20.34 -1.71
CA VAL A 123 -12.54 21.78 -1.47
C VAL A 123 -11.98 22.09 -0.09
N VAL A 124 -12.40 21.37 0.95
CA VAL A 124 -11.88 21.54 2.31
C VAL A 124 -10.38 21.25 2.36
N THR A 125 -9.92 20.14 1.76
CA THR A 125 -8.49 19.81 1.72
C THR A 125 -7.67 20.90 1.02
N VAL A 126 -8.13 21.38 -0.13
CA VAL A 126 -7.46 22.48 -0.87
C VAL A 126 -7.48 23.77 -0.05
N ALA A 127 -8.61 24.11 0.57
CA ALA A 127 -8.74 25.31 1.38
C ALA A 127 -7.79 25.29 2.59
N ILE A 128 -7.68 24.16 3.30
CA ILE A 128 -6.73 23.99 4.40
C ILE A 128 -5.31 24.21 3.89
N TYR A 129 -4.95 23.60 2.75
CA TYR A 129 -3.59 23.72 2.21
C TYR A 129 -3.25 25.15 1.78
N VAL A 130 -4.19 25.87 1.16
CA VAL A 130 -4.00 27.28 0.77
C VAL A 130 -3.97 28.21 1.97
N LEU A 131 -4.87 28.03 2.95
CA LEU A 131 -4.93 28.89 4.13
C LEU A 131 -3.71 28.74 5.04
N LEU A 132 -3.27 27.51 5.32
CA LEU A 132 -2.06 27.27 6.10
C LEU A 132 -0.79 27.58 5.30
N GLY A 133 -0.76 27.27 4.00
CA GLY A 133 0.38 27.59 3.14
C GLY A 133 0.56 29.08 2.86
N ASN A 134 -0.49 29.90 2.98
CA ASN A 134 -0.43 31.36 2.88
C ASN A 134 -0.26 32.05 4.25
N ALA A 135 -0.33 31.29 5.35
CA ALA A 135 -0.12 31.77 6.73
C ALA A 135 1.32 31.52 7.25
N SER A 136 2.19 30.93 6.41
CA SER A 136 3.64 30.77 6.60
C SER A 136 4.40 31.75 5.72
#